data_AF-A0A7I8ESW1-F1
#
_entry.id   AF-A0A7I8ESW1-F1
#
_cell.length_a   1.000
_cell.length_b   1.000
_cell.length_c   1.000
_cell.angle_alpha   90.00
_cell.angle_beta   90.00
_cell.angle_gamma   90.00
#
_symmetry.space_group_name_H-M   'P 1'
#
loop_
_entity.id
_entity.type
_entity.pdbx_description
1 polymer ?
#
loop_
_entity_poly.entity_id
_entity_poly.type
_entity_poly.pdbx_seq_one_letter_code
_entity_poly.pdbx_strand_id
1 'polypeptide(L)'
;MKPVTGQYECVHGSGVGLDYFTARIDTLTLYANGRFTLKVQQKSRVSHAAQSLMQGQQVNTNAPENLQEGTYLLQALQVQLTFANGGFESAQLNEDGTDLAIGPNHFTKVSDSTSLPPTHRMQQNMDDIAKGLKIASTLGGIAVKAAKTIQSTMQTTQGQEQQNTAQSQPQYGQNPPPSQPQYGRNPPPPQPQYGRNPPPSQATPQQPYYTPPPQQPQAAPRDSIYCDQCGARLRPGKRFCNNCGAHLDG
;
A
#
# COMPACT_ATOMS: atom_id res chain seq x y z
N MET A 1 -11.91 -33.19 8.20
CA MET A 1 -10.97 -32.04 8.10
C MET A 1 -11.67 -30.91 7.36
N LYS A 2 -11.48 -29.67 7.82
CA LYS A 2 -11.89 -28.49 7.03
C LYS A 2 -11.09 -28.44 5.73
N PRO A 3 -11.64 -27.89 4.64
CA PRO A 3 -10.89 -27.76 3.40
C PRO A 3 -9.67 -26.87 3.63
N VAL A 4 -8.50 -27.28 3.14
CA VAL A 4 -7.26 -26.48 3.17
C VAL A 4 -7.35 -25.23 2.27
N THR A 5 -8.36 -25.18 1.39
CA THR A 5 -8.56 -24.05 0.49
C THR A 5 -9.05 -22.83 1.26
N GLY A 6 -8.55 -21.66 0.90
CA GLY A 6 -8.92 -20.41 1.53
C GLY A 6 -7.78 -19.42 1.58
N GLN A 7 -8.00 -18.33 2.31
CA GLN A 7 -7.02 -17.29 2.54
C GLN A 7 -6.42 -17.45 3.94
N TYR A 8 -5.10 -17.36 3.99
CA TYR A 8 -4.29 -17.40 5.20
C TYR A 8 -3.44 -16.13 5.28
N GLU A 9 -3.21 -15.64 6.48
CA GLU A 9 -2.41 -14.45 6.73
C GLU A 9 -1.33 -14.74 7.77
N CYS A 10 -0.13 -14.22 7.52
CA CYS A 10 0.97 -14.20 8.47
C CYS A 10 1.21 -12.74 8.88
N VAL A 11 1.00 -12.43 10.16
CA VAL A 11 1.14 -11.08 10.71
C VAL A 11 2.52 -10.95 11.36
N HIS A 12 3.39 -10.14 10.78
CA HIS A 12 4.73 -9.89 11.29
C HIS A 12 4.76 -8.61 12.13
N GLY A 13 4.83 -8.82 13.45
CA GLY A 13 4.98 -7.75 14.43
C GLY A 13 3.72 -6.91 14.61
N SER A 14 3.07 -7.04 15.75
CA SER A 14 2.02 -6.13 16.20
C SER A 14 2.17 -5.83 17.69
N GLY A 15 2.37 -4.56 18.02
CA GLY A 15 2.54 -4.12 19.41
C GLY A 15 1.42 -3.22 19.94
N VAL A 16 0.54 -2.71 19.06
CA VAL A 16 -0.35 -1.58 19.40
C VAL A 16 -1.80 -1.72 18.92
N GLY A 17 -2.23 -2.92 18.48
CA GLY A 17 -3.63 -3.18 18.10
C GLY A 17 -4.12 -2.37 16.90
N LEU A 18 -3.22 -2.11 15.94
CA LEU A 18 -3.45 -1.44 14.65
C LEU A 18 -2.77 -2.24 13.53
N ASP A 19 -2.92 -3.56 13.60
CA ASP A 19 -2.09 -4.52 12.87
C ASP A 19 -2.16 -4.30 11.37
N TYR A 20 -3.33 -3.91 10.86
CA TYR A 20 -3.53 -3.56 9.45
C TYR A 20 -2.52 -2.52 8.93
N PHE A 21 -2.11 -1.59 9.79
CA PHE A 21 -1.22 -0.48 9.46
C PHE A 21 0.22 -0.72 9.88
N THR A 22 0.40 -1.24 11.10
CA THR A 22 1.70 -1.30 11.76
C THR A 22 2.40 -2.63 11.51
N ALA A 23 1.66 -3.70 11.28
CA ALA A 23 2.24 -4.98 10.95
C ALA A 23 2.55 -5.07 9.45
N ARG A 24 3.51 -5.92 9.13
CA ARG A 24 3.68 -6.43 7.77
C ARG A 24 2.85 -7.70 7.67
N ILE A 25 1.90 -7.75 6.74
CA ILE A 25 0.95 -8.86 6.61
C ILE A 25 1.20 -9.56 5.28
N ASP A 26 1.64 -10.81 5.35
CA ASP A 26 1.82 -11.67 4.18
C ASP A 26 0.54 -12.50 4.00
N THR A 27 0.08 -12.65 2.76
CA THR A 27 -1.18 -13.35 2.44
C THR A 27 -0.93 -14.53 1.53
N LEU A 28 -1.32 -15.73 1.96
CA LEU A 28 -1.32 -16.95 1.16
C LEU A 28 -2.77 -17.31 0.80
N THR A 29 -3.05 -17.59 -0.46
CA THR A 29 -4.35 -18.11 -0.90
C THR A 29 -4.16 -19.47 -1.56
N LEU A 30 -4.83 -20.49 -1.03
CA LEU A 30 -4.83 -21.85 -1.56
C LEU A 30 -6.14 -22.09 -2.31
N TYR A 31 -6.05 -22.40 -3.61
CA TYR A 31 -7.19 -22.61 -4.48
C TYR A 31 -7.54 -24.09 -4.63
N ALA A 32 -8.82 -24.41 -4.81
CA ALA A 32 -9.29 -25.78 -4.95
C ALA A 32 -8.70 -26.55 -6.14
N ASN A 33 -8.18 -25.85 -7.14
CA ASN A 33 -7.51 -26.45 -8.30
C ASN A 33 -6.02 -26.79 -8.05
N GLY A 34 -5.55 -26.73 -6.81
CA GLY A 34 -4.16 -27.01 -6.46
C GLY A 34 -3.18 -25.88 -6.81
N ARG A 35 -3.66 -24.67 -7.15
CA ARG A 35 -2.82 -23.48 -7.29
C ARG A 35 -2.73 -22.72 -5.98
N PHE A 36 -1.71 -21.87 -5.86
CA PHE A 36 -1.66 -20.87 -4.80
C PHE A 36 -1.15 -19.52 -5.30
N THR A 37 -1.48 -18.46 -4.55
CA THR A 37 -0.85 -17.15 -4.66
C THR A 37 -0.35 -16.72 -3.28
N LEU A 38 0.91 -16.30 -3.20
CA LEU A 38 1.54 -15.75 -2.00
C LEU A 38 1.91 -14.29 -2.26
N LYS A 39 1.33 -13.38 -1.46
CA LYS A 39 1.66 -11.95 -1.47
C LYS A 39 2.49 -11.63 -0.23
N VAL A 40 3.73 -11.22 -0.42
CA VAL A 40 4.64 -10.82 0.66
C VAL A 40 4.79 -9.32 0.67
N GLN A 41 4.46 -8.67 1.78
CA GLN A 41 4.69 -7.25 1.96
C GLN A 41 6.17 -7.01 2.25
N GLN A 42 6.79 -6.04 1.58
CA GLN A 42 8.20 -5.72 1.88
C GLN A 42 8.36 -5.00 3.24
N LYS A 43 7.33 -4.26 3.65
CA LYS A 43 7.29 -3.45 4.89
C LYS A 43 5.83 -3.16 5.25
N SER A 44 5.59 -2.75 6.51
CA SER A 44 4.25 -2.32 6.93
C SER A 44 3.80 -1.07 6.18
N ARG A 45 2.48 -0.86 6.12
CA ARG A 45 1.87 0.30 5.43
C ARG A 45 2.31 1.62 6.06
N VAL A 46 2.43 1.67 7.39
CA VAL A 46 2.92 2.85 8.12
C VAL A 46 4.39 3.11 7.84
N SER A 47 5.24 2.09 7.86
CA SER A 47 6.65 2.27 7.54
C SER A 47 6.85 2.75 6.10
N HIS A 48 6.04 2.26 5.16
CA HIS A 48 6.06 2.76 3.78
C HIS A 48 5.62 4.22 3.69
N ALA A 49 4.50 4.57 4.31
CA ALA A 49 3.95 5.92 4.35
C ALA A 49 4.94 6.92 4.97
N ALA A 50 5.58 6.55 6.07
CA ALA A 50 6.60 7.35 6.73
C ALA A 50 7.82 7.57 5.82
N GLN A 51 8.26 6.52 5.10
CA GLN A 51 9.36 6.65 4.14
C GLN A 51 9.01 7.59 2.98
N SER A 52 7.79 7.53 2.43
CA SER A 52 7.35 8.46 1.39
C SER A 52 7.38 9.91 1.88
N LEU A 53 6.93 10.15 3.12
CA LEU A 53 6.97 11.48 3.73
C LEU A 53 8.42 11.98 3.90
N MET A 54 9.32 11.13 4.41
CA MET A 54 10.73 11.47 4.57
C MET A 54 11.42 11.76 3.23
N GLN A 55 10.94 11.17 2.13
CA GLN A 55 11.43 11.42 0.78
C GLN A 55 10.78 12.64 0.10
N GLY A 56 9.92 13.40 0.81
CA GLY A 56 9.19 14.54 0.27
C GLY A 56 8.11 14.15 -0.77
N GLN A 57 7.73 12.87 -0.80
CA GLN A 57 6.70 12.36 -1.70
C GLN A 57 5.32 12.43 -1.04
N GLN A 58 4.27 12.36 -1.87
CA GLN A 58 2.92 12.17 -1.36
C GLN A 58 2.84 10.87 -0.55
N VAL A 59 2.20 10.92 0.62
CA VAL A 59 2.04 9.76 1.49
C VAL A 59 1.27 8.66 0.75
N ASN A 60 1.89 7.49 0.62
CA ASN A 60 1.29 6.32 0.02
C ASN A 60 1.25 5.17 1.04
N THR A 61 0.06 4.63 1.27
CA THR A 61 -0.17 3.49 2.19
C THR A 61 -0.19 2.14 1.47
N ASN A 62 -0.04 2.12 0.15
CA ASN A 62 0.11 0.91 -0.64
C ASN A 62 1.56 0.45 -0.58
N ALA A 63 1.89 -0.28 0.49
CA ALA A 63 3.19 -0.91 0.62
C ALA A 63 3.45 -1.84 -0.59
N PRO A 64 4.67 -1.83 -1.15
CA PRO A 64 5.02 -2.71 -2.25
C PRO A 64 4.93 -4.18 -1.82
N GLU A 65 4.26 -4.96 -2.65
CA GLU A 65 4.01 -6.40 -2.45
C GLU A 65 4.73 -7.19 -3.54
N ASN A 66 5.34 -8.32 -3.16
CA ASN A 66 5.83 -9.31 -4.10
C ASN A 66 4.78 -10.42 -4.24
N LEU A 67 4.32 -10.65 -5.46
CA LEU A 67 3.40 -11.74 -5.78
C LEU A 67 4.19 -12.93 -6.31
N GLN A 68 4.02 -14.06 -5.64
CA GLN A 68 4.52 -15.36 -6.06
C GLN A 68 3.32 -16.28 -6.30
N GLU A 69 3.44 -17.14 -7.31
CA GLU A 69 2.41 -18.09 -7.66
C GLU A 69 3.02 -19.48 -7.84
N GLY A 70 2.18 -20.50 -7.74
CA GLY A 70 2.63 -21.87 -7.93
C GLY A 70 1.50 -22.88 -7.81
N THR A 71 1.90 -24.12 -7.63
CA THR A 71 1.01 -25.25 -7.35
C THR A 71 1.34 -25.85 -5.99
N TYR A 72 0.35 -26.46 -5.35
CA TYR A 72 0.56 -27.16 -4.09
C TYR A 72 -0.02 -28.58 -4.13
N LEU A 73 0.59 -29.46 -3.35
CA LEU A 73 0.10 -30.80 -3.08
C LEU A 73 -0.09 -30.97 -1.58
N LEU A 74 -1.23 -31.51 -1.17
CA LEU A 74 -1.51 -31.86 0.22
C LEU A 74 -1.37 -33.37 0.39
N GLN A 75 -0.53 -33.79 1.33
CA GLN A 75 -0.37 -35.18 1.75
C GLN A 75 -0.51 -35.25 3.27
N ALA A 76 -1.62 -35.83 3.76
CA ALA A 76 -2.00 -35.82 5.17
C ALA A 76 -2.04 -34.38 5.74
N LEU A 77 -1.03 -33.99 6.52
CA LEU A 77 -0.89 -32.66 7.11
C LEU A 77 0.28 -31.86 6.52
N GLN A 78 0.95 -32.38 5.49
CA GLN A 78 2.06 -31.72 4.83
C GLN A 78 1.60 -31.11 3.51
N VAL A 79 1.85 -29.82 3.33
CA VAL A 79 1.56 -29.08 2.10
C VAL A 79 2.89 -28.77 1.42
N GLN A 80 3.12 -29.36 0.25
CA GLN A 80 4.27 -29.04 -0.58
C GLN A 80 3.90 -27.93 -1.55
N LEU A 81 4.58 -26.79 -1.47
CA LEU A 81 4.44 -25.64 -2.36
C LEU A 81 5.52 -25.73 -3.43
N THR A 82 5.13 -25.64 -4.71
CA THR A 82 6.03 -25.55 -5.85
C THR A 82 5.79 -24.23 -6.55
N PHE A 83 6.76 -23.34 -6.48
CA PHE A 83 6.70 -22.00 -7.04
C PHE A 83 6.95 -22.02 -8.55
N ALA A 84 6.32 -21.11 -9.29
CA ALA A 84 6.49 -20.99 -10.74
C ALA A 84 7.92 -20.66 -11.17
N ASN A 85 8.74 -20.11 -10.27
CA ASN A 85 10.17 -19.86 -10.48
C ASN A 85 11.07 -21.09 -10.27
N GLY A 86 10.48 -22.26 -9.99
CA GLY A 86 11.19 -23.52 -9.74
C GLY A 86 11.57 -23.76 -8.27
N GLY A 87 11.30 -22.81 -7.37
CA GLY A 87 11.47 -23.02 -5.92
C GLY A 87 10.46 -24.01 -5.35
N PHE A 88 10.77 -24.60 -4.20
CA PHE A 88 9.83 -25.41 -3.44
C PHE A 88 9.95 -25.13 -1.95
N GLU A 89 8.83 -25.20 -1.24
CA GLU A 89 8.76 -25.10 0.21
C GLU A 89 7.84 -26.20 0.77
N SER A 90 8.15 -26.67 1.96
CA SER A 90 7.27 -27.57 2.71
C SER A 90 6.59 -26.78 3.81
N ALA A 91 5.30 -26.97 3.94
CA ALA A 91 4.48 -26.37 4.97
C ALA A 91 3.78 -27.45 5.78
N GLN A 92 3.60 -27.19 7.08
CA GLN A 92 2.91 -28.09 7.99
C GLN A 92 1.55 -27.49 8.35
N LEU A 93 0.48 -28.20 8.01
CA LEU A 93 -0.87 -27.88 8.42
C LEU A 93 -1.15 -28.49 9.79
N ASN A 94 -1.87 -27.77 10.64
CA ASN A 94 -2.42 -28.34 11.87
C ASN A 94 -3.62 -29.25 11.58
N GLU A 95 -4.01 -30.08 12.55
CA GLU A 95 -5.11 -31.04 12.41
C GLU A 95 -6.46 -30.38 12.06
N ASP A 96 -6.67 -29.16 12.57
CA ASP A 96 -7.90 -28.38 12.37
C ASP A 96 -7.95 -27.64 11.02
N GLY A 97 -6.84 -27.61 10.28
CA GLY A 97 -6.70 -26.92 8.99
C GLY A 97 -6.69 -25.39 9.07
N THR A 98 -6.55 -24.83 10.27
CA THR A 98 -6.56 -23.39 10.55
C THR A 98 -5.19 -22.76 10.52
N ASP A 99 -4.12 -23.50 10.77
CA ASP A 99 -2.78 -22.97 10.87
C ASP A 99 -1.83 -23.73 9.96
N LEU A 100 -1.06 -22.96 9.18
CA LEU A 100 -0.09 -23.47 8.23
C LEU A 100 1.28 -22.86 8.54
N ALA A 101 2.22 -23.69 8.97
CA ALA A 101 3.59 -23.26 9.24
C ALA A 101 4.46 -23.43 7.99
N ILE A 102 5.08 -22.35 7.52
CA ILE A 102 6.04 -22.33 6.41
C ILE A 102 7.36 -21.80 6.94
N GLY A 103 8.32 -22.69 7.20
CA GLY A 103 9.57 -22.32 7.88
C GLY A 103 9.27 -21.64 9.24
N PRO A 104 9.78 -20.42 9.50
CA PRO A 104 9.49 -19.68 10.74
C PRO A 104 8.14 -18.94 10.74
N ASN A 105 7.43 -18.92 9.60
CA ASN A 105 6.23 -18.13 9.44
C ASN A 105 4.99 -18.97 9.75
N HIS A 106 4.07 -18.40 10.53
CA HIS A 106 2.80 -19.02 10.88
C HIS A 106 1.65 -18.29 10.18
N PHE A 107 1.01 -18.99 9.26
CA PHE A 107 -0.12 -18.49 8.50
C PHE A 107 -1.42 -19.00 9.12
N THR A 108 -2.26 -18.10 9.59
CA THR A 108 -3.57 -18.43 10.15
C THR A 108 -4.65 -18.23 9.10
N LYS A 109 -5.55 -19.20 8.97
CA LYS A 109 -6.67 -19.17 8.06
C LYS A 109 -7.65 -18.10 8.49
N VAL A 110 -7.85 -17.11 7.63
CA VAL A 110 -8.79 -16.00 7.88
C VAL A 110 -10.11 -16.22 7.15
N SER A 111 -10.11 -16.96 6.05
CA SER A 111 -11.28 -17.18 5.21
C SER A 111 -11.27 -18.55 4.54
N ASP A 112 -12.43 -19.20 4.46
CA ASP A 112 -12.63 -20.36 3.56
C ASP A 112 -12.79 -19.92 2.09
N SER A 113 -13.17 -18.66 1.87
CA SER A 113 -13.27 -18.08 0.53
C SER A 113 -11.90 -17.66 0.02
N THR A 114 -11.63 -17.94 -1.25
CA THR A 114 -10.46 -17.46 -1.98
C THR A 114 -10.69 -16.09 -2.62
N SER A 115 -11.92 -15.56 -2.53
CA SER A 115 -12.30 -14.25 -3.07
C SER A 115 -12.62 -13.27 -1.94
N LEU A 116 -11.99 -12.09 -2.02
CA LEU A 116 -12.11 -10.96 -1.09
C LEU A 116 -11.77 -11.30 0.37
N PRO A 117 -11.23 -10.33 1.13
CA PRO A 117 -11.08 -10.52 2.57
C PRO A 117 -12.48 -10.75 3.18
N PRO A 118 -12.60 -11.68 4.14
CA PRO A 118 -13.87 -12.01 4.77
C PRO A 118 -14.47 -10.77 5.44
N THR A 119 -15.80 -10.68 5.52
CA THR A 119 -16.50 -9.52 6.08
C THR A 119 -16.03 -9.14 7.49
N HIS A 120 -15.66 -10.13 8.30
CA HIS A 120 -15.05 -9.92 9.61
C HIS A 120 -13.70 -9.19 9.54
N ARG A 121 -12.83 -9.54 8.59
CA ARG A 121 -11.56 -8.84 8.37
C ARG A 121 -11.80 -7.42 7.86
N MET A 122 -12.79 -7.22 6.99
CA MET A 122 -13.13 -5.88 6.54
C MET A 122 -13.61 -5.01 7.72
N GLN A 123 -14.40 -5.56 8.63
CA GLN A 123 -14.81 -4.86 9.85
C GLN A 123 -13.60 -4.53 10.75
N GLN A 124 -12.73 -5.50 11.01
CA GLN A 124 -11.53 -5.25 11.82
C GLN A 124 -10.61 -4.19 11.17
N ASN A 125 -10.42 -4.25 9.86
CA ASN A 125 -9.64 -3.26 9.13
C ASN A 125 -10.30 -1.88 9.24
N MET A 126 -11.63 -1.79 9.12
CA MET A 126 -12.37 -0.54 9.32
C MET A 126 -12.22 0.00 10.75
N ASP A 127 -12.28 -0.87 11.76
CA ASP A 127 -12.08 -0.49 13.16
C ASP A 127 -10.66 0.03 13.41
N ASP A 128 -9.65 -0.63 12.82
CA ASP A 128 -8.27 -0.19 12.90
C ASP A 128 -8.06 1.13 12.15
N ILE A 129 -8.70 1.33 10.99
CA ILE A 129 -8.73 2.61 10.26
C ILE A 129 -9.35 3.69 11.14
N ALA A 130 -10.48 3.42 11.78
CA ALA A 130 -11.15 4.37 12.65
C ALA A 130 -10.29 4.74 13.87
N LYS A 131 -9.66 3.75 14.53
CA LYS A 131 -8.72 3.99 15.63
C LYS A 131 -7.50 4.80 15.16
N GLY A 132 -6.92 4.43 14.02
CA GLY A 132 -5.79 5.14 13.42
C GLY A 132 -6.14 6.61 13.12
N LEU A 133 -7.32 6.86 12.56
CA LEU A 133 -7.79 8.21 12.25
C LEU A 133 -8.03 9.02 13.53
N LYS A 134 -8.60 8.41 14.58
CA LYS A 134 -8.80 9.06 15.89
C LYS A 134 -7.47 9.45 16.56
N ILE A 135 -6.45 8.60 16.43
CA ILE A 135 -5.10 8.92 16.92
C ILE A 135 -4.51 10.08 16.10
N ALA A 136 -4.58 10.00 14.77
CA ALA A 136 -4.10 11.04 13.88
C ALA A 136 -4.78 12.39 14.11
N SER A 137 -6.10 12.43 14.31
CA SER A 137 -6.84 13.67 14.61
C SER A 137 -6.44 14.28 15.95
N THR A 138 -6.15 13.43 16.96
CA THR A 138 -5.69 13.89 18.27
C THR A 138 -4.31 14.51 18.16
N LEU A 139 -3.38 13.83 17.48
CA LEU A 139 -2.02 14.34 17.26
C LEU A 139 -2.01 15.59 16.38
N GLY A 140 -2.78 15.61 15.30
CA GLY A 140 -2.94 16.78 14.43
C GLY A 140 -3.54 17.97 15.18
N GLY A 141 -4.54 17.75 16.02
CA GLY A 141 -5.12 18.79 16.88
C GLY A 141 -4.12 19.36 17.89
N ILE A 142 -3.27 18.52 18.48
CA ILE A 142 -2.18 18.95 19.37
C ILE A 142 -1.13 19.74 18.57
N ALA A 143 -0.73 19.29 17.39
CA ALA A 143 0.24 19.98 16.54
C ALA A 143 -0.27 21.35 16.07
N VAL A 144 -1.53 21.45 15.65
CA VAL A 144 -2.17 22.73 15.27
C VAL A 144 -2.26 23.67 16.46
N LYS A 145 -2.64 23.17 17.65
CA LYS A 145 -2.65 23.98 18.87
C LYS A 145 -1.24 24.46 19.24
N ALA A 146 -0.24 23.58 19.18
CA ALA A 146 1.16 23.94 19.45
C ALA A 146 1.67 24.99 18.45
N ALA A 147 1.39 24.82 17.15
CA ALA A 147 1.74 25.79 16.11
C ALA A 147 1.06 27.15 16.36
N LYS A 148 -0.23 27.15 16.73
CA LYS A 148 -0.96 28.38 17.06
C LYS A 148 -0.43 29.06 18.31
N THR A 149 -0.05 28.29 19.34
CA THR A 149 0.61 28.83 20.54
C THR A 149 1.96 29.46 20.19
N ILE A 150 2.78 28.80 19.36
CA ILE A 150 4.07 29.34 18.90
C ILE A 150 3.85 30.62 18.07
N GLN A 151 2.88 30.64 17.14
CA GLN A 151 2.52 31.85 16.39
C GLN A 151 2.01 32.98 17.28
N SER A 152 1.20 32.67 18.30
CA SER A 152 0.67 33.67 19.23
C SER A 152 1.80 34.27 20.08
N THR A 153 2.75 33.46 20.54
CA THR A 153 3.95 33.94 21.24
C THR A 153 4.80 34.83 20.34
N MET A 154 5.04 34.44 19.08
CA MET A 154 5.81 35.25 18.13
C MET A 154 5.13 36.57 17.75
N GLN A 155 3.79 36.61 17.62
CA GLN A 155 3.04 37.86 17.40
C GLN A 155 3.03 38.77 18.64
N THR A 156 3.06 38.20 19.85
CA THR A 156 3.09 38.99 21.08
C THR A 156 4.46 39.64 21.33
N THR A 157 5.54 39.13 20.70
CA THR A 157 6.89 39.72 20.81
C THR A 157 7.15 40.89 19.84
N GLN A 158 6.25 41.19 18.90
CA GLN A 158 6.40 42.33 17.97
C GLN A 158 5.59 43.58 18.36
N GLY A 159 4.98 43.62 19.55
CA GLY A 159 4.08 44.70 19.98
C GLY A 159 4.49 45.54 21.19
N GLN A 160 5.67 45.31 21.79
CA GLN A 160 6.11 46.09 22.97
C GLN A 160 7.59 46.48 22.89
N GLU A 161 7.93 47.29 21.90
CA GLU A 161 9.05 48.23 22.00
C GLU A 161 8.50 49.63 22.30
N GLN A 162 8.32 49.94 23.60
CA GLN A 162 8.79 51.22 24.14
C GLN A 162 8.68 51.27 25.67
N GLN A 163 9.82 51.57 26.28
CA GLN A 163 9.99 52.26 27.56
C GLN A 163 9.92 51.41 28.85
N ASN A 164 11.04 50.76 29.22
CA ASN A 164 11.75 51.14 30.46
C ASN A 164 13.13 50.49 30.58
N THR A 165 14.05 51.26 31.14
CA THR A 165 15.47 50.97 31.34
C THR A 165 15.66 50.40 32.74
N ALA A 166 16.23 49.20 32.90
CA ALA A 166 17.09 48.83 34.04
C ALA A 166 17.55 47.35 33.98
N GLN A 167 18.87 47.22 33.82
CA GLN A 167 19.80 46.17 34.26
C GLN A 167 19.25 44.96 35.05
N SER A 168 19.49 43.75 34.53
CA SER A 168 20.33 42.72 35.18
C SER A 168 20.46 41.46 34.30
N GLN A 169 21.69 41.18 33.84
CA GLN A 169 22.10 39.93 33.19
C GLN A 169 22.33 38.82 34.23
N PRO A 170 22.17 37.55 33.82
CA PRO A 170 23.27 36.61 34.00
C PRO A 170 23.77 36.04 32.67
N GLN A 171 25.08 36.03 32.58
CA GLN A 171 25.94 35.58 31.51
C GLN A 171 26.06 34.05 31.54
N TYR A 172 25.65 33.36 30.46
CA TYR A 172 26.13 32.02 30.14
C TYR A 172 26.75 32.03 28.73
N GLY A 173 27.95 31.47 28.66
CA GLY A 173 28.93 31.67 27.59
C GLY A 173 28.46 31.23 26.20
N GLN A 174 28.76 32.08 25.22
CA GLN A 174 28.69 31.75 23.80
C GLN A 174 29.98 31.04 23.40
N ASN A 175 29.87 29.75 23.06
CA ASN A 175 30.82 29.11 22.14
C ASN A 175 30.46 29.57 20.72
N PRO A 176 31.42 30.00 19.87
CA PRO A 176 31.13 30.26 18.47
C PRO A 176 30.91 28.93 17.72
N PRO A 177 29.89 28.82 16.84
CA PRO A 177 29.80 27.68 15.95
C PRO A 177 30.91 27.72 14.88
N PRO A 178 31.48 26.56 14.49
CA PRO A 178 32.59 26.51 13.55
C PRO A 178 32.14 26.87 12.13
N SER A 179 33.04 27.56 11.45
CA SER A 179 33.02 27.83 10.01
C SER A 179 32.82 26.56 9.20
N GLN A 180 31.83 26.59 8.31
CA GLN A 180 31.60 25.55 7.30
C GLN A 180 32.79 25.47 6.32
N PRO A 181 33.33 24.28 6.02
CA PRO A 181 34.19 24.10 4.87
C PRO A 181 33.34 24.09 3.58
N GLN A 182 33.59 25.05 2.69
CA GLN A 182 33.18 24.97 1.28
C GLN A 182 33.89 23.79 0.62
N TYR A 183 33.23 22.65 0.54
CA TYR A 183 33.67 21.58 -0.36
C TYR A 183 33.29 21.95 -1.79
N GLY A 184 34.32 21.94 -2.65
CA GLY A 184 34.25 22.31 -4.05
C GLY A 184 33.20 21.52 -4.83
N ARG A 185 32.57 22.21 -5.79
CA ARG A 185 31.81 21.58 -6.86
C ARG A 185 32.75 20.68 -7.67
N ASN A 186 32.67 19.37 -7.45
CA ASN A 186 33.16 18.42 -8.43
C ASN A 186 32.10 18.28 -9.55
N PRO A 187 32.47 18.40 -10.83
CA PRO A 187 31.56 18.03 -11.91
C PRO A 187 31.25 16.52 -11.85
N PRO A 188 30.05 16.09 -12.30
CA PRO A 188 29.69 14.68 -12.34
C PRO A 188 30.61 13.91 -13.29
N PRO A 189 30.91 12.63 -13.01
CA PRO A 189 31.69 11.79 -13.91
C PRO A 189 30.94 11.58 -15.25
N PRO A 190 31.65 11.46 -16.38
CA PRO A 190 31.04 11.17 -17.67
C PRO A 190 30.37 9.80 -17.62
N GLN A 191 29.10 9.74 -18.02
CA GLN A 191 28.37 8.48 -18.21
C GLN A 191 29.01 7.69 -19.35
N PRO A 192 29.17 6.35 -19.24
CA PRO A 192 29.51 5.53 -20.39
C PRO A 192 28.35 5.57 -21.39
N GLN A 193 28.61 6.11 -22.58
CA GLN A 193 27.70 5.97 -23.72
C GLN A 193 27.73 4.51 -24.17
N TYR A 194 26.87 3.68 -23.60
CA TYR A 194 26.55 2.39 -24.21
C TYR A 194 25.78 2.67 -25.51
N GLY A 195 26.43 2.34 -26.63
CA GLY A 195 25.88 2.49 -27.96
C GLY A 195 24.50 1.87 -28.05
N ARG A 196 23.56 2.63 -28.65
CA ARG A 196 22.30 2.09 -29.15
C ARG A 196 22.60 1.08 -30.25
N ASN A 197 22.72 -0.20 -29.89
CA ASN A 197 22.45 -1.26 -30.84
C ASN A 197 20.93 -1.48 -30.89
N PRO A 198 20.30 -1.46 -32.09
CA PRO A 198 18.92 -1.90 -32.21
C PRO A 198 18.82 -3.38 -31.82
N PRO A 199 17.76 -3.80 -31.12
CA PRO A 199 17.57 -5.20 -30.78
C PRO A 199 17.43 -6.04 -32.07
N PRO A 200 18.06 -7.22 -32.14
CA PRO A 200 17.83 -8.13 -33.25
C PRO A 200 16.38 -8.62 -33.23
N SER A 201 15.75 -8.64 -34.41
CA SER A 201 14.42 -9.16 -34.66
C SER A 201 14.32 -10.61 -34.20
N GLN A 202 13.72 -10.84 -33.03
CA GLN A 202 13.37 -12.18 -32.58
C GLN A 202 12.16 -12.66 -33.39
N ALA A 203 12.34 -13.76 -34.12
CA ALA A 203 11.26 -14.47 -34.77
C ALA A 203 10.26 -14.96 -33.72
N THR A 204 9.02 -14.48 -33.79
CA THR A 204 7.89 -15.01 -33.02
C THR A 204 7.64 -16.47 -33.39
N PRO A 205 7.56 -17.40 -32.42
CA PRO A 205 6.99 -18.73 -32.64
C PRO A 205 5.54 -18.57 -33.10
N GLN A 206 5.19 -19.19 -34.23
CA GLN A 206 3.82 -19.20 -34.74
C GLN A 206 2.90 -19.92 -33.75
N GLN A 207 1.97 -19.19 -33.13
CA GLN A 207 0.88 -19.80 -32.39
C GLN A 207 -0.15 -20.36 -33.38
N PRO A 208 -0.72 -21.55 -33.13
CA PRO A 208 -1.81 -22.08 -33.94
C PRO A 208 -3.05 -21.20 -33.80
N TYR A 209 -3.62 -20.80 -34.94
CA TYR A 209 -4.82 -20.00 -35.01
C TYR A 209 -6.01 -20.73 -34.38
N TYR A 210 -6.51 -20.21 -33.26
CA TYR A 210 -7.88 -20.48 -32.82
C TYR A 210 -8.82 -19.55 -33.59
N THR A 211 -9.75 -20.12 -34.35
CA THR A 211 -10.83 -19.39 -35.00
C THR A 211 -11.84 -18.98 -33.93
N PRO A 212 -12.05 -17.68 -33.65
CA PRO A 212 -13.12 -17.27 -32.76
C PRO A 212 -14.48 -17.62 -33.38
N PRO A 213 -15.48 -18.06 -32.59
CA PRO A 213 -16.81 -18.33 -33.09
C PRO A 213 -17.46 -17.07 -33.68
N PRO A 214 -18.38 -17.23 -34.67
CA PRO A 214 -18.95 -16.11 -35.41
C PRO A 214 -19.65 -15.11 -34.47
N GLN A 215 -19.18 -13.87 -34.55
CA GLN A 215 -19.74 -12.73 -33.83
C GLN A 215 -21.15 -12.45 -34.35
N GLN A 216 -22.13 -12.48 -33.44
CA GLN A 216 -23.49 -12.03 -33.72
C GLN A 216 -23.49 -10.54 -34.06
N PRO A 217 -24.44 -10.06 -34.90
CA PRO A 217 -24.44 -8.69 -35.40
C PRO A 217 -24.48 -7.65 -34.27
N GLN A 218 -23.45 -6.81 -34.20
CA GLN A 218 -23.39 -5.66 -33.31
C GLN A 218 -24.45 -4.65 -33.73
N ALA A 219 -25.41 -4.39 -32.84
CA ALA A 219 -26.42 -3.35 -33.03
C ALA A 219 -25.75 -1.95 -33.06
N ALA A 220 -26.25 -1.12 -33.97
CA ALA A 220 -25.83 0.25 -34.26
C ALA A 220 -25.60 1.16 -33.03
N PRO A 221 -24.77 2.22 -33.16
CA PRO A 221 -24.43 3.11 -32.05
C PRO A 221 -25.67 3.84 -31.54
N ARG A 222 -25.98 3.65 -30.24
CA ARG A 222 -26.93 4.50 -29.52
C ARG A 222 -26.18 5.70 -28.97
N ASP A 223 -26.76 6.89 -29.14
CA ASP A 223 -26.22 8.17 -28.68
C ASP A 223 -25.64 8.05 -27.27
N SER A 224 -24.36 8.36 -27.15
CA SER A 224 -23.73 8.43 -25.85
C SER A 224 -23.94 9.79 -25.22
N ILE A 225 -24.68 9.78 -24.13
CA ILE A 225 -24.85 10.92 -23.24
C ILE A 225 -23.58 11.03 -22.36
N TYR A 226 -23.15 12.25 -22.05
CA TYR A 226 -22.01 12.53 -21.20
C TYR A 226 -22.44 13.34 -19.99
N CYS A 227 -21.72 13.22 -18.88
CA CYS A 227 -21.99 13.98 -17.66
C CYS A 227 -21.48 15.41 -17.81
N ASP A 228 -22.33 16.41 -17.60
CA ASP A 228 -21.95 17.82 -17.71
C ASP A 228 -20.99 18.28 -16.60
N GLN A 229 -20.94 17.55 -15.49
CA GLN A 229 -20.07 17.90 -14.35
C GLN A 229 -18.66 17.30 -14.45
N CYS A 230 -18.46 16.17 -15.14
CA CYS A 230 -17.15 15.51 -15.18
C CYS A 230 -16.76 14.93 -16.55
N GLY A 231 -17.62 15.03 -17.56
CA GLY A 231 -17.38 14.50 -18.91
C GLY A 231 -17.44 12.98 -19.02
N ALA A 232 -17.80 12.25 -17.95
CA ALA A 232 -17.88 10.79 -18.01
C ALA A 232 -19.03 10.31 -18.90
N ARG A 233 -18.80 9.25 -19.67
CA ARG A 233 -19.82 8.64 -20.54
C ARG A 233 -20.90 7.97 -19.69
N LEU A 234 -22.16 8.33 -19.95
CA LEU A 234 -23.33 7.85 -19.22
C LEU A 234 -24.10 6.83 -20.04
N ARG A 235 -24.79 5.94 -19.33
CA ARG A 235 -25.79 5.04 -19.92
C ARG A 235 -27.17 5.70 -19.83
N PRO A 236 -28.04 5.58 -20.84
CA PRO A 236 -29.40 6.13 -20.80
C PRO A 236 -30.19 5.63 -19.57
N GLY A 237 -30.99 6.51 -18.96
CA GLY A 237 -31.89 6.17 -17.85
C GLY A 237 -31.26 6.17 -16.45
N LYS A 238 -30.06 6.73 -16.27
CA LYS A 238 -29.43 6.91 -14.95
C LYS A 238 -29.82 8.26 -14.34
N ARG A 239 -30.20 8.27 -13.06
CA ARG A 239 -30.53 9.49 -12.28
C ARG A 239 -29.31 10.18 -11.67
N PHE A 240 -28.17 9.50 -11.63
CA PHE A 240 -26.93 10.01 -11.03
C PHE A 240 -25.71 9.52 -11.83
N CYS A 241 -24.65 10.33 -11.86
CA CYS A 241 -23.38 9.97 -12.47
C CYS A 241 -22.62 8.98 -11.58
N ASN A 242 -22.25 7.82 -12.12
CA ASN A 242 -21.46 6.82 -11.39
C ASN A 242 -20.02 7.26 -11.07
N ASN A 243 -19.52 8.33 -11.73
CA ASN A 243 -18.16 8.80 -11.54
C ASN A 243 -18.06 9.92 -10.50
N CYS A 244 -18.96 10.92 -10.56
CA CYS A 244 -18.90 12.09 -9.68
C CYS A 244 -20.10 12.26 -8.75
N GLY A 245 -21.14 11.41 -8.86
CA GLY A 245 -22.33 11.48 -8.01
C GLY A 245 -23.33 12.61 -8.35
N ALA A 246 -23.04 13.44 -9.36
CA ALA A 246 -23.95 14.50 -9.79
C ALA A 246 -25.32 13.95 -10.20
N HIS A 247 -26.39 14.66 -9.84
CA HIS A 247 -27.74 14.35 -10.32
C HIS A 247 -27.81 14.60 -11.82
N LEU A 248 -28.46 13.68 -12.53
CA LEU A 248 -28.69 13.78 -13.97
C LEU A 248 -30.19 14.03 -14.13
N ASP A 249 -30.54 15.28 -14.43
CA ASP A 249 -31.91 15.62 -14.83
C ASP A 249 -32.11 15.03 -16.24
N GLY A 250 -32.89 13.94 -16.30
CA GLY A 250 -33.19 13.22 -17.53
C GLY A 250 -34.31 13.86 -18.33
#